data_AF-H2KTR1-F1
#
_entry.id   AF-H2KTR1-F1
#
_cell.length_a   1.000
_cell.length_b   1.000
_cell.length_c   1.000
_cell.angle_alpha   90.00
_cell.angle_beta   90.00
_cell.angle_gamma   90.00
#
_symmetry.space_group_name_H-M   'P 1'
#
loop_
_entity.id
_entity.type
_entity.pdbx_description
1 polymer ?
#
loop_
_entity_poly.entity_id
_entity_poly.type
_entity_poly.pdbx_seq_one_letter_code
_entity_poly.pdbx_strand_id
1 'polypeptide(L)'
;MEFRRFRRNIVRIARRAFWRLPYIAPLAVLISLTLLIYLTTVLSNTVSYSNHNYAASRIRDAEELRLARARTRLAEWRIDGRVLPFRYQSNTEGNRSYDPVKPPPGVTFAILAPNRGLHEIDDYEPSYLTESLVSLMSAIRHDLSRYGKRFSFVNITICPTTDQPGKFSELSSVVPLLPGDAVKPRLRASLDHSSLMCRTILDMASCLIQSGTLNTPDSFLVLLEDDMIIEERALDQLWKIFAMLQQRFSDTIHHTTATYNYRLPGLVQLHTPHSELHYSLMDSGSLLELAFLGTVLTVVLFIAYFHNWWRPFLVLHNCGLVCSLFLTSVFLVNMVGRAHWLITYHRLLKYQSITVAKDPLASSTGAAMLVSTQVARDLGAFLNTFSCTEIDRRDRVNKAQLIYQYLSSHNLPVWRTLPSLFKHRGLYSFYTKDVNPYDVE
;
A
#
# COMPACT_ATOMS: atom_id res chain seq x y z
N MET A 1 20.57 -30.15 -45.79
CA MET A 1 21.93 -29.59 -46.00
C MET A 1 21.98 -28.07 -45.71
N GLU A 2 20.87 -27.35 -45.87
CA GLU A 2 20.78 -25.89 -45.63
C GLU A 2 20.93 -25.47 -44.16
N PHE A 3 20.42 -26.26 -43.21
CA PHE A 3 20.54 -25.95 -41.77
C PHE A 3 22.01 -25.89 -41.28
N ARG A 4 22.90 -26.73 -41.85
CA ARG A 4 24.34 -26.70 -41.55
C ARG A 4 25.05 -25.49 -42.15
N ARG A 5 24.61 -24.98 -43.32
CA ARG A 5 25.13 -23.73 -43.91
C ARG A 5 24.66 -22.51 -43.13
N PHE A 6 23.39 -22.48 -42.72
CA PHE A 6 22.83 -21.43 -41.87
C PHE A 6 23.58 -21.31 -40.53
N ARG A 7 23.81 -22.44 -39.84
CA ARG A 7 24.57 -22.47 -38.58
C ARG A 7 26.01 -21.98 -38.75
N ARG A 8 26.70 -22.35 -39.83
CA ARG A 8 28.08 -21.88 -40.11
C ARG A 8 28.13 -20.39 -40.43
N ASN A 9 27.13 -19.85 -41.12
CA ASN A 9 27.05 -18.41 -41.41
C ASN A 9 26.81 -17.58 -40.14
N ILE A 10 25.91 -18.03 -39.25
CA ILE A 10 25.70 -17.40 -37.94
C ILE A 10 26.99 -17.39 -37.11
N VAL A 11 27.70 -18.53 -37.04
CA VAL A 11 28.96 -18.64 -36.27
C VAL A 11 30.06 -17.72 -36.82
N ARG A 12 30.17 -17.56 -38.14
CA ARG A 12 31.13 -16.62 -38.76
C ARG A 12 30.77 -15.16 -38.50
N ILE A 13 29.48 -14.81 -38.60
CA ILE A 13 28.99 -13.45 -38.34
C ILE A 13 29.23 -13.08 -36.87
N ALA A 14 28.90 -13.99 -35.95
CA ALA A 14 29.16 -13.82 -34.51
C ALA A 14 30.67 -13.62 -34.24
N ARG A 15 31.54 -14.48 -34.78
CA ARG A 15 33.01 -14.32 -34.61
C ARG A 15 33.54 -12.98 -35.12
N ARG A 16 33.04 -12.48 -36.26
CA ARG A 16 33.45 -11.17 -36.80
C ARG A 16 32.93 -10.01 -35.94
N ALA A 17 31.73 -10.12 -35.38
CA ALA A 17 31.20 -9.11 -34.46
C ALA A 17 32.00 -9.06 -33.15
N PHE A 18 32.33 -10.21 -32.54
CA PHE A 18 33.15 -10.28 -31.32
C PHE A 18 34.56 -9.73 -31.49
N TRP A 19 35.18 -9.93 -32.66
CA TRP A 19 36.50 -9.38 -32.96
C TRP A 19 36.51 -7.87 -33.21
N ARG A 20 35.41 -7.31 -33.73
CA ARG A 20 35.31 -5.87 -34.02
C ARG A 20 34.80 -5.04 -32.84
N LEU A 21 34.06 -5.65 -31.93
CA LEU A 21 33.45 -5.00 -30.76
C LEU A 21 33.76 -5.83 -29.50
N PRO A 22 34.97 -5.71 -28.92
CA PRO A 22 35.43 -6.57 -27.82
C PRO A 22 34.55 -6.49 -26.56
N TYR A 23 33.78 -5.41 -26.39
CA TYR A 23 32.84 -5.24 -25.27
C TYR A 23 31.57 -6.11 -25.38
N ILE A 24 31.27 -6.69 -26.55
CA ILE A 24 30.07 -7.55 -26.71
C ILE A 24 30.21 -8.85 -25.90
N ALA A 25 31.42 -9.42 -25.80
CA ALA A 25 31.67 -10.62 -25.01
C ALA A 25 31.36 -10.43 -23.51
N PRO A 26 31.95 -9.43 -22.81
CA PRO A 26 31.61 -9.19 -21.41
C PRO A 26 30.14 -8.79 -21.21
N LEU A 27 29.54 -8.02 -22.13
CA LEU A 27 28.12 -7.67 -22.06
C LEU A 27 27.23 -8.92 -22.18
N ALA A 28 27.52 -9.82 -23.11
CA ALA A 28 26.79 -11.06 -23.29
C ALA A 28 26.92 -12.00 -22.07
N VAL A 29 28.09 -12.04 -21.43
CA VAL A 29 28.29 -12.78 -20.18
C VAL A 29 27.45 -12.17 -19.06
N LEU A 30 27.45 -10.84 -18.91
CA LEU A 30 26.64 -10.16 -17.90
C LEU A 30 25.14 -10.45 -18.08
N ILE A 31 24.64 -10.35 -19.32
CA ILE A 31 23.23 -10.64 -19.65
C ILE A 31 22.90 -12.11 -19.42
N SER A 32 23.81 -13.02 -19.80
CA SER A 32 23.59 -14.46 -19.62
C SER A 32 23.59 -14.85 -18.14
N LEU A 33 24.47 -14.26 -17.34
CA LEU A 33 24.53 -14.48 -15.90
C LEU A 33 23.27 -13.95 -15.20
N THR A 34 22.81 -12.75 -15.56
CA THR A 34 21.63 -12.16 -14.93
C THR A 34 20.36 -12.90 -15.33
N LEU A 35 20.25 -13.34 -16.58
CA LEU A 35 19.17 -14.19 -17.04
C LEU A 35 19.22 -15.57 -16.38
N LEU A 36 20.41 -16.16 -16.20
CA LEU A 36 20.59 -17.42 -15.46
C LEU A 36 20.14 -17.28 -14.02
N ILE A 37 20.61 -16.23 -13.30
CA ILE A 37 20.21 -15.96 -11.92
C ILE A 37 18.70 -15.81 -11.83
N TYR A 38 18.10 -15.00 -12.71
CA TYR A 38 16.65 -14.80 -12.78
C TYR A 38 15.89 -16.11 -13.06
N LEU A 39 16.36 -16.93 -13.99
CA LEU A 39 15.76 -18.23 -14.26
C LEU A 39 15.90 -19.17 -13.06
N THR A 40 17.06 -19.22 -12.41
CA THR A 40 17.25 -20.03 -11.20
C THR A 40 16.39 -19.55 -10.04
N THR A 41 16.20 -18.24 -9.84
CA THR A 41 15.28 -17.75 -8.81
C THR A 41 13.84 -18.13 -9.15
N VAL A 42 13.39 -17.93 -10.40
CA VAL A 42 12.05 -18.34 -10.85
C VAL A 42 11.85 -19.86 -10.76
N LEU A 43 12.85 -20.66 -11.11
CA LEU A 43 12.81 -22.13 -11.03
C LEU A 43 12.84 -22.62 -9.58
N SER A 44 13.71 -22.08 -8.73
CA SER A 44 13.73 -22.40 -7.30
C SER A 44 12.39 -22.06 -6.65
N ASN A 45 11.85 -20.89 -7.01
CA ASN A 45 10.56 -20.43 -6.55
C ASN A 45 9.41 -21.31 -7.03
N THR A 46 9.42 -21.81 -8.28
CA THR A 46 8.37 -22.70 -8.79
C THR A 46 8.50 -24.15 -8.28
N VAL A 47 9.71 -24.67 -8.12
CA VAL A 47 9.98 -26.05 -7.66
C VAL A 47 9.74 -26.20 -6.15
N SER A 48 9.98 -25.16 -5.36
CA SER A 48 9.67 -25.16 -3.91
C SER A 48 8.18 -25.34 -3.59
N TYR A 49 7.29 -25.21 -4.58
CA TYR A 49 5.84 -25.41 -4.42
C TYR A 49 5.29 -26.68 -5.06
N SER A 50 6.11 -27.69 -5.37
CA SER A 50 5.57 -28.95 -5.90
C SER A 50 4.57 -29.61 -4.95
N ASN A 51 4.61 -29.29 -3.65
CA ASN A 51 3.61 -29.70 -2.67
C ASN A 51 2.79 -28.49 -2.18
N HIS A 52 1.77 -28.12 -2.96
CA HIS A 52 0.85 -27.02 -2.67
C HIS A 52 0.20 -27.16 -1.28
N ASN A 53 -0.06 -28.41 -0.84
CA ASN A 53 -0.64 -28.69 0.47
C ASN A 53 0.32 -28.36 1.62
N TYR A 54 1.62 -28.60 1.43
CA TYR A 54 2.63 -28.26 2.44
C TYR A 54 2.79 -26.75 2.59
N ALA A 55 2.84 -26.02 1.47
CA ALA A 55 2.90 -24.57 1.48
C ALA A 55 1.65 -23.94 2.13
N ALA A 56 0.46 -24.41 1.75
CA ALA A 56 -0.80 -23.99 2.37
C ALA A 56 -0.83 -24.28 3.89
N SER A 57 -0.35 -25.46 4.31
CA SER A 57 -0.25 -25.80 5.74
C SER A 57 0.68 -24.85 6.50
N ARG A 58 1.84 -24.51 5.94
CA ARG A 58 2.81 -23.60 6.57
C ARG A 58 2.25 -22.18 6.70
N ILE A 59 1.55 -21.70 5.66
CA ILE A 59 0.87 -20.39 5.70
C ILE A 59 -0.19 -20.38 6.80
N ARG A 60 -1.00 -21.44 6.86
CA ARG A 60 -2.03 -21.60 7.90
C ARG A 60 -1.44 -21.62 9.31
N ASP A 61 -0.39 -22.40 9.55
CA ASP A 61 0.23 -22.48 10.87
C ASP A 61 0.80 -21.12 11.31
N ALA A 62 1.38 -20.35 10.37
CA ALA A 62 1.86 -19.00 10.64
C ALA A 62 0.71 -18.03 10.94
N GLU A 63 -0.45 -18.18 10.29
CA GLU A 63 -1.66 -17.41 10.54
C GLU A 63 -2.29 -17.71 11.89
N GLU A 64 -2.46 -18.99 12.21
CA GLU A 64 -2.98 -19.46 13.50
C GLU A 64 -2.08 -19.00 14.64
N LEU A 65 -0.76 -19.09 14.48
CA LEU A 65 0.20 -18.60 15.48
C LEU A 65 0.07 -17.09 15.71
N ARG A 66 -0.15 -16.30 14.65
CA ARG A 66 -0.35 -14.86 14.75
C ARG A 66 -1.65 -14.51 15.46
N LEU A 67 -2.74 -15.17 15.08
CA LEU A 67 -4.04 -15.01 15.73
C LEU A 67 -3.96 -15.40 17.21
N ALA A 68 -3.28 -16.51 17.53
CA ALA A 68 -3.04 -16.94 18.91
C ALA A 68 -2.28 -15.86 19.70
N ARG A 69 -1.19 -15.31 19.15
CA ARG A 69 -0.44 -14.20 19.76
C ARG A 69 -1.31 -12.95 19.98
N ALA A 70 -2.16 -12.60 19.01
CA ALA A 70 -3.08 -11.48 19.13
C ALA A 70 -4.09 -11.71 20.26
N ARG A 71 -4.70 -12.90 20.33
CA ARG A 71 -5.61 -13.30 21.42
C ARG A 71 -4.94 -13.29 22.79
N THR A 72 -3.70 -13.78 22.88
CA THR A 72 -2.92 -13.74 24.13
C THR A 72 -2.71 -12.29 24.59
N ARG A 73 -2.33 -11.37 23.69
CA ARG A 73 -2.17 -9.95 24.03
C ARG A 73 -3.49 -9.30 24.48
N LEU A 74 -4.61 -9.63 23.84
CA LEU A 74 -5.92 -9.15 24.28
C LEU A 74 -6.26 -9.65 25.68
N ALA A 75 -5.98 -10.93 25.96
CA ALA A 75 -6.18 -11.51 27.28
C ALA A 75 -5.29 -10.83 28.34
N GLU A 76 -4.01 -10.60 28.03
CA GLU A 76 -3.09 -9.84 28.90
C GLU A 76 -3.63 -8.45 29.22
N TRP A 77 -4.09 -7.69 28.22
CA TRP A 77 -4.65 -6.35 28.44
C TRP A 77 -5.94 -6.37 29.26
N ARG A 78 -6.76 -7.41 29.07
CA ARG A 78 -7.97 -7.62 29.88
C ARG A 78 -7.63 -7.89 31.34
N ILE A 79 -6.62 -8.71 31.60
CA ILE A 79 -6.14 -9.03 32.95
C ILE A 79 -5.52 -7.80 33.62
N ASP A 80 -4.74 -7.02 32.86
CA ASP A 80 -4.10 -5.80 33.35
C ASP A 80 -5.09 -4.69 33.75
N GLY A 81 -6.40 -4.86 33.48
CA GLY A 81 -7.45 -3.89 33.80
C GLY A 81 -7.29 -2.54 33.07
N ARG A 82 -6.34 -2.44 32.14
CA ARG A 82 -6.10 -1.25 31.33
C ARG A 82 -7.14 -1.23 30.22
N VAL A 83 -8.35 -0.78 30.56
CA VAL A 83 -9.29 -0.25 29.56
C VAL A 83 -8.52 0.87 28.87
N LEU A 84 -8.03 0.62 27.66
CA LEU A 84 -7.19 1.58 26.93
C LEU A 84 -8.01 2.86 26.78
N PRO A 85 -7.66 3.96 27.48
CA PRO A 85 -8.46 5.15 27.41
C PRO A 85 -8.15 5.78 26.06
N PHE A 86 -9.06 5.63 25.10
CA PHE A 86 -9.08 6.29 23.79
C PHE A 86 -9.26 7.83 23.89
N ARG A 87 -8.94 8.42 25.05
CA ARG A 87 -8.85 9.86 25.28
C ARG A 87 -7.65 10.16 26.17
N TYR A 88 -6.78 11.02 25.64
CA TYR A 88 -5.56 11.52 26.26
C TYR A 88 -5.81 12.26 27.57
N GLN A 89 -5.63 11.57 28.70
CA GLN A 89 -5.35 12.20 29.99
C GLN A 89 -3.99 11.71 30.51
N SER A 90 -2.92 12.17 29.87
CA SER A 90 -1.59 12.09 30.43
C SER A 90 -1.07 13.52 30.55
N ASN A 91 -0.70 13.91 31.77
CA ASN A 91 -0.11 15.23 32.08
C ASN A 91 1.40 15.25 31.80
N THR A 92 1.97 14.15 31.31
CA THR A 92 3.41 13.99 31.11
C THR A 92 3.74 14.08 29.62
N GLU A 93 4.67 14.98 29.28
CA GLU A 93 5.32 15.00 27.97
C GLU A 93 6.09 13.67 27.76
N GLY A 94 6.10 13.17 26.52
CA GLY A 94 6.80 11.92 26.22
C GLY A 94 8.32 12.07 26.24
N ASN A 95 9.02 10.93 26.17
CA ASN A 95 10.48 10.88 26.22
C ASN A 95 11.17 11.51 25.00
N ARG A 96 10.45 11.79 23.90
CA ARG A 96 10.99 12.40 22.69
C ARG A 96 10.22 13.66 22.33
N SER A 97 10.98 14.71 21.98
CA SER A 97 10.43 15.88 21.32
C SER A 97 9.93 15.54 19.92
N TYR A 98 8.91 16.29 19.49
CA TYR A 98 8.36 16.26 18.14
C TYR A 98 8.01 17.69 17.73
N ASP A 99 7.96 17.95 16.43
CA ASP A 99 7.53 19.26 15.93
C ASP A 99 6.03 19.44 16.18
N PRO A 100 5.61 20.42 17.01
CA PRO A 100 4.23 20.55 17.40
C PRO A 100 3.39 21.08 16.24
N VAL A 101 2.35 20.32 15.91
CA VAL A 101 1.33 20.67 14.92
C VAL A 101 0.21 21.38 15.67
N LYS A 102 -0.13 22.62 15.27
CA LYS A 102 -1.10 23.47 15.97
C LYS A 102 -2.22 23.91 15.02
N PRO A 103 -3.48 23.55 15.29
CA PRO A 103 -3.95 22.71 16.40
C PRO A 103 -3.58 21.23 16.22
N PRO A 104 -3.44 20.43 17.30
CA PRO A 104 -3.08 19.02 17.17
C PRO A 104 -4.20 18.22 16.46
N PRO A 105 -3.87 17.42 15.44
CA PRO A 105 -4.85 16.69 14.65
C PRO A 105 -5.54 15.62 15.48
N GLY A 106 -6.83 15.42 15.22
CA GLY A 106 -7.63 14.33 15.75
C GLY A 106 -7.76 13.20 14.72
N VAL A 107 -7.65 11.95 15.15
CA VAL A 107 -7.68 10.80 14.24
C VAL A 107 -8.71 9.78 14.71
N THR A 108 -9.59 9.36 13.81
CA THR A 108 -10.45 8.20 14.01
C THR A 108 -10.02 7.10 13.05
N PHE A 109 -9.70 5.92 13.56
CA PHE A 109 -9.49 4.71 12.77
C PHE A 109 -10.81 3.94 12.70
N ALA A 110 -11.39 3.85 11.51
CA ALA A 110 -12.59 3.07 11.25
C ALA A 110 -12.22 1.77 10.56
N ILE A 111 -12.45 0.64 11.22
CA ILE A 111 -12.19 -0.70 10.70
C ILE A 111 -13.48 -1.28 10.16
N LEU A 112 -13.55 -1.47 8.84
CA LEU A 112 -14.62 -2.18 8.17
C LEU A 112 -14.40 -3.69 8.38
N ALA A 113 -15.29 -4.32 9.13
CA ALA A 113 -15.17 -5.73 9.51
C ALA A 113 -16.22 -6.57 8.75
N PRO A 114 -15.82 -7.28 7.68
CA PRO A 114 -16.73 -8.13 6.92
C PRO A 114 -17.23 -9.31 7.77
N ASN A 115 -18.52 -9.58 7.66
CA ASN A 115 -19.14 -10.79 8.18
C ASN A 115 -18.82 -11.92 7.21
N ARG A 116 -18.12 -12.94 7.72
CA ARG A 116 -17.57 -14.05 6.94
C ARG A 116 -18.62 -14.78 6.12
N GLY A 117 -19.76 -15.12 6.73
CA GLY A 117 -20.84 -15.81 6.04
C GLY A 117 -21.48 -15.01 4.90
N LEU A 118 -21.46 -13.67 5.00
CA LEU A 118 -22.01 -12.79 3.97
C LEU A 118 -20.97 -12.38 2.92
N HIS A 119 -19.69 -12.53 3.20
CA HIS A 119 -18.60 -12.17 2.29
C HIS A 119 -17.95 -13.38 1.62
N GLU A 120 -18.56 -14.56 1.73
CA GLU A 120 -18.05 -15.82 1.16
C GLU A 120 -16.62 -16.13 1.63
N ILE A 121 -16.27 -15.66 2.83
CA ILE A 121 -14.98 -15.93 3.47
C ILE A 121 -15.04 -17.34 4.01
N ASP A 122 -14.10 -18.18 3.59
CA ASP A 122 -14.05 -19.56 4.04
C ASP A 122 -13.71 -19.65 5.54
N ASP A 123 -14.00 -20.82 6.14
CA ASP A 123 -13.70 -21.08 7.55
C ASP A 123 -12.18 -21.21 7.82
N TYR A 124 -11.37 -21.32 6.76
CA TYR A 124 -9.92 -21.51 6.86
C TYR A 124 -9.14 -20.21 7.04
N GLU A 125 -9.73 -19.05 6.71
CA GLU A 125 -9.09 -17.76 6.99
C GLU A 125 -9.04 -17.48 8.52
N PRO A 126 -7.95 -16.92 9.04
CA PRO A 126 -7.92 -16.43 10.42
C PRO A 126 -8.81 -15.18 10.57
N SER A 127 -9.23 -14.88 11.80
CA SER A 127 -9.93 -13.62 12.11
C SER A 127 -8.94 -12.43 12.09
N TYR A 128 -8.81 -11.77 10.93
CA TYR A 128 -7.89 -10.64 10.76
C TYR A 128 -8.25 -9.43 11.62
N LEU A 129 -9.53 -9.19 11.89
CA LEU A 129 -10.00 -8.11 12.78
C LEU A 129 -9.24 -8.06 14.11
N THR A 130 -9.05 -9.23 14.72
CA THR A 130 -8.34 -9.36 16.01
C THR A 130 -6.88 -8.93 15.87
N GLU A 131 -6.21 -9.38 14.81
CA GLU A 131 -4.80 -9.08 14.53
C GLU A 131 -4.59 -7.59 14.22
N SER A 132 -5.42 -7.03 13.33
CA SER A 132 -5.39 -5.62 12.93
C SER A 132 -5.62 -4.70 14.11
N LEU A 133 -6.61 -5.01 14.95
CA LEU A 133 -6.91 -4.23 16.14
C LEU A 133 -5.77 -4.26 17.16
N VAL A 134 -5.25 -5.47 17.49
CA VAL A 134 -4.13 -5.61 18.43
C VAL A 134 -2.89 -4.87 17.93
N SER A 135 -2.61 -4.95 16.64
CA SER A 135 -1.47 -4.26 16.02
C SER A 135 -1.65 -2.74 16.12
N LEU A 136 -2.84 -2.23 15.78
CA LEU A 136 -3.18 -0.81 15.90
C LEU A 136 -3.09 -0.30 17.34
N MET A 137 -3.67 -1.01 18.30
CA MET A 137 -3.61 -0.66 19.72
C MET A 137 -2.19 -0.69 20.26
N SER A 138 -1.38 -1.67 19.85
CA SER A 138 0.05 -1.75 20.20
C SER A 138 0.82 -0.55 19.64
N ALA A 139 0.57 -0.17 18.39
CA ALA A 139 1.20 0.99 17.77
C ALA A 139 0.83 2.29 18.48
N ILE A 140 -0.45 2.49 18.81
CA ILE A 140 -0.93 3.67 19.56
C ILE A 140 -0.29 3.73 20.95
N ARG A 141 -0.21 2.59 21.66
CA ARG A 141 0.42 2.51 22.98
C ARG A 141 1.92 2.82 22.91
N HIS A 142 2.60 2.30 21.90
CA HIS A 142 4.02 2.61 21.66
C HIS A 142 4.20 4.10 21.39
N ASP A 143 3.35 4.69 20.57
CA ASP A 143 3.39 6.10 20.23
C ASP A 143 3.22 7.01 21.44
N LEU A 144 2.20 6.72 22.25
CA LEU A 144 1.92 7.43 23.48
C LEU A 144 3.11 7.36 24.45
N SER A 145 3.72 6.18 24.60
CA SER A 145 4.88 6.01 25.49
C SER A 145 6.11 6.81 25.03
N ARG A 146 6.19 7.14 23.74
CA ARG A 146 7.36 7.75 23.11
C ARG A 146 7.26 9.27 23.02
N TYR A 147 6.13 9.79 22.57
CA TYR A 147 5.94 11.22 22.30
C TYR A 147 4.93 11.90 23.24
N GLY A 148 4.19 11.12 24.04
CA GLY A 148 3.13 11.67 24.88
C GLY A 148 1.93 12.13 24.03
N LYS A 149 1.37 13.30 24.36
CA LYS A 149 0.13 13.81 23.74
C LYS A 149 0.38 14.62 22.48
N ARG A 150 0.68 13.94 21.36
CA ARG A 150 0.80 14.62 20.06
C ARG A 150 -0.52 14.82 19.32
N PHE A 151 -1.42 13.82 19.33
CA PHE A 151 -2.76 13.96 18.74
C PHE A 151 -3.77 14.54 19.75
N SER A 152 -4.80 15.23 19.27
CA SER A 152 -5.88 15.72 20.14
C SER A 152 -6.75 14.59 20.68
N PHE A 153 -7.07 13.62 19.82
CA PHE A 153 -7.72 12.35 20.16
C PHE A 153 -7.33 11.27 19.14
N VAL A 154 -7.37 10.01 19.57
CA VAL A 154 -7.24 8.83 18.70
C VAL A 154 -8.38 7.87 19.06
N ASN A 155 -9.36 7.75 18.17
CA ASN A 155 -10.50 6.87 18.35
C ASN A 155 -10.36 5.65 17.44
N ILE A 156 -10.88 4.50 17.87
CA ILE A 156 -11.07 3.33 17.03
C ILE A 156 -12.57 3.03 16.97
N THR A 157 -13.11 2.96 15.77
CA THR A 157 -14.48 2.50 15.50
C THR A 157 -14.43 1.21 14.69
N ILE A 158 -15.31 0.27 15.02
CA ILE A 158 -15.49 -0.96 14.25
C ILE A 158 -16.85 -0.90 13.58
N CYS A 159 -16.86 -1.08 12.27
CA CYS A 159 -18.03 -1.12 11.43
C CYS A 159 -18.26 -2.57 10.97
N PRO A 160 -18.95 -3.41 11.75
CA PRO A 160 -19.32 -4.74 11.27
C PRO A 160 -20.27 -4.63 10.08
N THR A 161 -20.07 -5.47 9.06
CA THR A 161 -21.00 -5.58 7.92
C THR A 161 -22.23 -6.42 8.29
N THR A 162 -22.85 -6.09 9.43
CA THR A 162 -24.10 -6.69 9.90
C THR A 162 -24.88 -5.66 10.69
N ASP A 163 -26.20 -5.78 10.62
CA ASP A 163 -27.17 -5.06 11.43
C ASP A 163 -27.28 -5.62 12.86
N GLN A 164 -26.73 -6.82 13.13
CA GLN A 164 -26.76 -7.49 14.43
C GLN A 164 -25.36 -7.71 15.01
N PRO A 165 -24.65 -6.67 15.48
CA PRO A 165 -23.28 -6.79 16.02
C PRO A 165 -23.14 -7.81 17.16
N GLY A 166 -24.19 -8.00 17.97
CA GLY A 166 -24.16 -8.95 19.09
C GLY A 166 -24.05 -10.42 18.67
N LYS A 167 -24.34 -10.75 17.40
CA LYS A 167 -24.17 -12.09 16.83
C LYS A 167 -22.86 -12.24 16.03
N PHE A 168 -22.07 -11.18 15.92
CA PHE A 168 -20.80 -11.21 15.18
C PHE A 168 -19.72 -11.84 16.08
N SER A 169 -19.34 -13.08 15.76
CA SER A 169 -18.51 -13.92 16.62
C SER A 169 -17.12 -13.33 16.88
N GLU A 170 -16.57 -12.67 15.87
CA GLU A 170 -15.28 -12.00 15.84
C GLU A 170 -15.27 -10.82 16.81
N LEU A 171 -16.41 -10.13 16.92
CA LEU A 171 -16.57 -9.00 17.81
C LEU A 171 -16.62 -9.43 19.28
N SER A 172 -17.13 -10.62 19.60
CA SER A 172 -17.32 -11.07 21.00
C SER A 172 -16.05 -11.00 21.84
N SER A 173 -14.89 -11.23 21.21
CA SER A 173 -13.57 -11.17 21.84
C SER A 173 -13.05 -9.73 22.03
N VAL A 174 -13.59 -8.79 21.26
CA VAL A 174 -13.10 -7.41 21.10
C VAL A 174 -14.02 -6.39 21.78
N VAL A 175 -15.36 -6.56 21.73
CA VAL A 175 -16.35 -5.66 22.36
C VAL A 175 -15.96 -5.27 23.78
N PRO A 176 -15.51 -6.19 24.67
CA PRO A 176 -15.21 -5.83 26.06
C PRO A 176 -14.07 -4.81 26.21
N LEU A 177 -13.26 -4.61 25.17
CA LEU A 177 -12.08 -3.73 25.18
C LEU A 177 -12.34 -2.37 24.53
N LEU A 178 -13.46 -2.23 23.84
CA LEU A 178 -13.84 -1.01 23.16
C LEU A 178 -14.90 -0.24 23.96
N PRO A 179 -14.91 1.09 23.89
CA PRO A 179 -16.00 1.87 24.47
C PRO A 179 -17.32 1.51 23.78
N GLY A 180 -18.44 1.59 24.52
CA GLY A 180 -19.74 1.09 24.06
C GLY A 180 -20.26 1.73 22.77
N ASP A 181 -19.74 2.90 22.39
CA ASP A 181 -20.08 3.60 21.15
C ASP A 181 -19.10 3.34 19.99
N ALA A 182 -18.04 2.55 20.18
CA ALA A 182 -17.06 2.24 19.15
C ALA A 182 -17.61 1.34 18.04
N VAL A 183 -18.58 0.49 18.35
CA VAL A 183 -19.19 -0.43 17.39
C VAL A 183 -20.34 0.26 16.67
N LYS A 184 -20.23 0.41 15.35
CA LYS A 184 -21.20 1.09 14.49
C LYS A 184 -21.94 0.08 13.61
N PRO A 185 -23.18 -0.32 13.94
CA PRO A 185 -23.93 -1.29 13.14
C PRO A 185 -24.20 -0.76 11.73
N ARG A 186 -24.45 -1.65 10.76
CA ARG A 186 -24.84 -1.28 9.40
C ARG A 186 -26.11 -0.39 9.42
N LEU A 187 -26.11 0.73 8.66
CA LEU A 187 -27.25 1.66 8.62
C LEU A 187 -28.46 1.10 7.86
N ARG A 188 -28.22 0.38 6.76
CA ARG A 188 -29.27 -0.25 5.95
C ARG A 188 -29.43 -1.71 6.36
N ALA A 189 -30.55 -2.03 7.00
CA ALA A 189 -30.91 -3.42 7.28
C ALA A 189 -31.16 -4.20 5.98
N SER A 190 -30.91 -5.52 5.98
CA SER A 190 -31.27 -6.45 4.89
C SER A 190 -30.50 -6.27 3.56
N LEU A 191 -29.18 -6.14 3.60
CA LEU A 191 -28.33 -6.25 2.40
C LEU A 191 -27.88 -7.69 2.11
N ASP A 192 -28.29 -8.66 2.92
CA ASP A 192 -27.72 -10.01 2.92
C ASP A 192 -27.95 -10.77 1.61
N HIS A 193 -29.04 -10.48 0.91
CA HIS A 193 -29.37 -11.05 -0.41
C HIS A 193 -28.82 -10.25 -1.60
N SER A 194 -28.09 -9.16 -1.36
CA SER A 194 -27.49 -8.32 -2.42
C SER A 194 -26.16 -8.90 -2.90
N SER A 195 -25.69 -8.46 -4.06
CA SER A 195 -24.36 -8.85 -4.54
C SER A 195 -23.25 -8.43 -3.56
N LEU A 196 -22.14 -9.17 -3.56
CA LEU A 196 -20.97 -8.87 -2.74
C LEU A 196 -20.46 -7.43 -2.99
N MET A 197 -20.41 -7.01 -4.26
CA MET A 197 -19.97 -5.65 -4.64
C MET A 197 -20.88 -4.57 -4.05
N CYS A 198 -22.22 -4.74 -4.13
CA CYS A 198 -23.14 -3.79 -3.52
C CYS A 198 -22.96 -3.71 -2.00
N ARG A 199 -22.85 -4.87 -1.34
CA ARG A 199 -22.65 -4.95 0.12
C ARG A 199 -21.40 -4.18 0.53
N THR A 200 -20.25 -4.46 -0.10
CA THR A 200 -18.99 -3.79 0.21
C THR A 200 -19.07 -2.27 0.06
N ILE A 201 -19.70 -1.77 -1.02
CA ILE A 201 -19.83 -0.32 -1.26
C ILE A 201 -20.72 0.35 -0.22
N LEU A 202 -21.89 -0.24 0.08
CA LEU A 202 -22.85 0.34 1.03
C LEU A 202 -22.41 0.18 2.49
N ASP A 203 -21.66 -0.87 2.81
CA ASP A 203 -21.05 -1.07 4.13
C ASP A 203 -19.94 -0.04 4.38
N MET A 204 -19.10 0.21 3.39
CA MET A 204 -18.14 1.32 3.42
C MET A 204 -18.86 2.65 3.62
N ALA A 205 -19.92 2.92 2.84
CA ALA A 205 -20.71 4.14 2.94
C ALA A 205 -21.25 4.34 4.37
N SER A 206 -21.85 3.28 4.94
CA SER A 206 -22.37 3.27 6.31
C SER A 206 -21.27 3.54 7.34
N CYS A 207 -20.09 2.96 7.15
CA CYS A 207 -18.96 3.13 8.05
C CYS A 207 -18.40 4.55 8.01
N LEU A 208 -18.26 5.13 6.82
CA LEU A 208 -17.79 6.50 6.62
C LEU A 208 -18.72 7.53 7.28
N ILE A 209 -20.03 7.39 7.07
CA ILE A 209 -21.05 8.28 7.65
C ILE A 209 -21.02 8.21 9.18
N GLN A 210 -20.98 7.00 9.75
CA GLN A 210 -21.06 6.80 11.21
C GLN A 210 -19.76 7.07 11.96
N SER A 211 -18.60 6.96 11.30
CA SER A 211 -17.30 7.18 11.94
C SER A 211 -16.82 8.63 11.83
N GLY A 212 -17.35 9.40 10.87
CA GLY A 212 -17.02 10.80 10.67
C GLY A 212 -17.72 11.77 11.63
N THR A 213 -18.08 11.42 12.87
CA THR A 213 -19.02 12.23 13.69
C THR A 213 -18.50 13.61 14.15
N LEU A 214 -17.19 13.81 14.25
CA LEU A 214 -16.60 15.08 14.67
C LEU A 214 -16.45 16.05 13.50
N ASN A 215 -17.23 17.12 13.51
CA ASN A 215 -17.18 18.17 12.47
C ASN A 215 -16.17 19.26 12.83
N THR A 216 -14.90 18.88 13.01
CA THR A 216 -13.83 19.86 13.21
C THR A 216 -12.84 19.76 12.06
N PRO A 217 -12.31 20.90 11.58
CA PRO A 217 -11.46 20.94 10.39
C PRO A 217 -10.16 20.13 10.54
N ASP A 218 -9.71 19.93 11.79
CA ASP A 218 -8.48 19.18 12.11
C ASP A 218 -8.73 17.71 12.50
N SER A 219 -9.94 17.21 12.22
CA SER A 219 -10.27 15.79 12.40
C SER A 219 -10.14 15.01 11.10
N PHE A 220 -9.46 13.88 11.19
CA PHE A 220 -9.24 12.98 10.08
C PHE A 220 -9.78 11.59 10.38
N LEU A 221 -10.24 10.92 9.33
CA LEU A 221 -10.70 9.54 9.35
C LEU A 221 -9.73 8.68 8.55
N VAL A 222 -9.22 7.63 9.17
CA VAL A 222 -8.49 6.55 8.52
C VAL A 222 -9.44 5.37 8.41
N LEU A 223 -9.90 5.07 7.20
CA LEU A 223 -10.68 3.86 6.93
C LEU A 223 -9.72 2.71 6.60
N LEU A 224 -9.93 1.57 7.25
CA LEU A 224 -9.18 0.33 7.08
C LEU A 224 -10.16 -0.82 6.84
N GLU A 225 -9.83 -1.74 5.95
CA GLU A 225 -10.39 -3.09 5.97
C GLU A 225 -9.72 -3.91 7.09
N ASP A 226 -10.38 -4.97 7.55
CA ASP A 226 -9.94 -5.74 8.71
C ASP A 226 -8.67 -6.56 8.49
N ASP A 227 -8.23 -6.71 7.24
CA ASP A 227 -7.00 -7.38 6.81
C ASP A 227 -5.79 -6.44 6.64
N MET A 228 -5.95 -5.16 7.00
CA MET A 228 -4.90 -4.15 6.94
C MET A 228 -4.16 -4.01 8.27
N ILE A 229 -2.93 -4.52 8.30
CA ILE A 229 -2.05 -4.45 9.46
C ILE A 229 -1.22 -3.16 9.43
N ILE A 230 -1.20 -2.44 10.55
CA ILE A 230 -0.40 -1.23 10.70
C ILE A 230 1.11 -1.53 10.71
N GLU A 231 1.91 -0.74 9.99
CA GLU A 231 3.36 -0.81 10.03
C GLU A 231 3.94 -0.05 11.24
N GLU A 232 5.11 -0.46 11.74
CA GLU A 232 5.71 0.09 12.97
C GLU A 232 5.86 1.62 12.97
N ARG A 233 6.09 2.21 11.79
CA ARG A 233 6.31 3.66 11.63
C ARG A 233 5.06 4.42 11.17
N ALA A 234 3.91 3.76 11.03
CA ALA A 234 2.73 4.35 10.42
C ALA A 234 2.27 5.64 11.12
N LEU A 235 2.19 5.64 12.45
CA LEU A 235 1.74 6.82 13.22
C LEU A 235 2.72 8.01 13.09
N ASP A 236 4.03 7.74 13.13
CA ASP A 236 5.05 8.77 12.91
C ASP A 236 4.93 9.43 11.53
N GLN A 237 4.49 8.66 10.54
CA GLN A 237 4.31 9.15 9.18
C GLN A 237 2.97 9.85 9.00
N LEU A 238 1.89 9.35 9.63
CA LEU A 238 0.63 10.08 9.71
C LEU A 238 0.84 11.45 10.35
N TRP A 239 1.63 11.57 11.41
CA TRP A 239 1.99 12.86 12.01
C TRP A 239 2.63 13.82 11.00
N LYS A 240 3.62 13.36 10.23
CA LYS A 240 4.27 14.17 9.19
C LYS A 240 3.31 14.54 8.06
N ILE A 241 2.42 13.63 7.67
CA ILE A 241 1.35 13.92 6.71
C ILE A 241 0.50 15.06 7.25
N PHE A 242 0.00 14.97 8.48
CA PHE A 242 -0.81 16.04 9.09
C PHE A 242 -0.06 17.37 9.19
N ALA A 243 1.21 17.36 9.58
CA ALA A 243 2.04 18.57 9.60
C ALA A 243 2.14 19.21 8.21
N MET A 244 2.36 18.41 7.16
CA MET A 244 2.39 18.91 5.77
C MET A 244 1.02 19.45 5.32
N LEU A 245 -0.08 18.77 5.69
CA LEU A 245 -1.43 19.22 5.37
C LEU A 245 -1.74 20.58 6.00
N GLN A 246 -1.42 20.74 7.29
CA GLN A 246 -1.64 22.00 8.01
C GLN A 246 -0.77 23.15 7.52
N GLN A 247 0.50 22.92 7.22
CA GLN A 247 1.36 23.97 6.63
C GLN A 247 0.76 24.51 5.32
N ARG A 248 0.22 23.63 4.48
CA ARG A 248 -0.43 24.05 3.22
C ARG A 248 -1.73 24.83 3.43
N PHE A 249 -2.49 24.55 4.48
CA PHE A 249 -3.68 25.35 4.83
C PHE A 249 -3.30 26.81 5.11
N SER A 250 -2.22 27.06 5.85
CA SER A 250 -1.77 28.42 6.18
C SER A 250 -1.30 29.21 4.95
N ASP A 251 -0.58 28.57 4.02
CA ASP A 251 -0.05 29.25 2.82
C ASP A 251 -1.15 29.62 1.80
N THR A 252 -2.22 28.81 1.70
CA THR A 252 -3.35 29.11 0.80
C THR A 252 -4.16 30.36 1.18
N ILE A 253 -4.07 30.81 2.43
CA ILE A 253 -4.75 32.04 2.89
C ILE A 253 -3.97 33.29 2.45
N HIS A 254 -2.67 33.16 2.15
CA HIS A 254 -1.79 34.30 1.85
C HIS A 254 -1.48 34.51 0.36
N HIS A 255 -1.73 33.54 -0.52
CA HIS A 255 -1.43 33.66 -1.94
C HIS A 255 -2.66 33.49 -2.85
N THR A 256 -3.53 34.50 -2.84
CA THR A 256 -4.47 34.75 -3.95
C THR A 256 -3.75 35.45 -5.09
N THR A 257 -2.82 34.79 -5.78
CA THR A 257 -2.37 35.16 -7.13
C THR A 257 -1.34 34.15 -7.65
N ALA A 258 -1.58 33.67 -8.88
CA ALA A 258 -0.64 32.99 -9.78
C ALA A 258 -0.27 31.50 -9.52
N THR A 259 -1.00 30.63 -10.25
CA THR A 259 -0.45 29.56 -11.11
C THR A 259 0.19 28.29 -10.54
N TYR A 260 -0.10 27.86 -9.30
CA TYR A 260 -0.10 26.43 -8.96
C TYR A 260 -1.20 26.14 -7.94
N ASN A 261 -2.26 25.44 -8.36
CA ASN A 261 -3.37 24.98 -7.51
C ASN A 261 -2.85 23.92 -6.51
N TYR A 262 -2.23 24.34 -5.41
CA TYR A 262 -1.94 23.46 -4.28
C TYR A 262 -3.23 23.16 -3.51
N ARG A 263 -4.13 22.38 -4.13
CA ARG A 263 -5.35 21.90 -3.50
C ARG A 263 -4.99 20.88 -2.42
N LEU A 264 -5.64 21.00 -1.27
CA LEU A 264 -5.60 20.01 -0.19
C LEU A 264 -6.00 18.63 -0.72
N PRO A 265 -5.33 17.53 -0.31
CA PRO A 265 -5.73 16.20 -0.70
C PRO A 265 -7.14 15.91 -0.21
N GLY A 266 -8.00 15.46 -1.13
CA GLY A 266 -9.28 14.88 -0.73
C GLY A 266 -9.10 13.50 -0.11
N LEU A 267 -8.11 12.74 -0.59
CA LEU A 267 -7.81 11.40 -0.12
C LEU A 267 -6.32 11.13 -0.17
N VAL A 268 -5.80 10.48 0.87
CA VAL A 268 -4.45 9.91 0.89
C VAL A 268 -4.57 8.38 0.98
N GLN A 269 -4.17 7.68 -0.08
CA GLN A 269 -4.07 6.23 -0.12
C GLN A 269 -2.89 5.78 0.74
N LEU A 270 -3.18 4.96 1.76
CA LEU A 270 -2.20 4.54 2.77
C LEU A 270 -1.59 3.16 2.47
N HIS A 271 -2.21 2.42 1.56
CA HIS A 271 -1.72 1.15 1.05
C HIS A 271 -1.72 1.17 -0.47
N THR A 272 -0.54 1.00 -1.07
CA THR A 272 -0.42 0.73 -2.51
C THR A 272 0.14 -0.69 -2.69
N PRO A 273 -0.55 -1.55 -3.44
CA PRO A 273 -0.10 -2.90 -3.63
C PRO A 273 1.13 -3.02 -4.51
N HIS A 274 1.92 -4.06 -4.28
CA HIS A 274 3.15 -4.30 -5.01
C HIS A 274 2.89 -4.54 -6.51
N SER A 275 1.76 -5.18 -6.85
CA SER A 275 1.36 -5.41 -8.23
C SER A 275 1.06 -4.13 -9.02
N GLU A 276 0.83 -3.01 -8.34
CA GLU A 276 0.63 -1.71 -8.97
C GLU A 276 1.93 -0.88 -9.03
N LEU A 277 2.98 -1.31 -8.35
CA LEU A 277 4.30 -0.68 -8.31
C LEU A 277 5.24 -1.26 -9.38
N HIS A 278 4.77 -1.34 -10.62
CA HIS A 278 5.59 -1.70 -11.78
C HIS A 278 6.03 -0.47 -12.57
N TYR A 279 7.14 -0.58 -13.31
CA TYR A 279 7.47 0.39 -14.34
C TYR A 279 6.48 0.23 -15.48
N SER A 280 5.71 1.27 -15.78
CA SER A 280 4.68 1.25 -16.81
C SER A 280 5.07 2.17 -17.94
N LEU A 281 4.98 1.67 -19.18
CA LEU A 281 5.18 2.50 -20.37
C LEU A 281 4.17 3.66 -20.45
N MET A 282 3.02 3.53 -19.77
CA MET A 282 1.96 4.55 -19.76
C MET A 282 2.20 5.64 -18.71
N ASP A 283 3.06 5.40 -17.70
CA ASP A 283 3.39 6.39 -16.69
C ASP A 283 4.76 7.03 -16.99
N SER A 284 4.73 8.23 -17.56
CA SER A 284 5.91 9.04 -17.86
C SER A 284 6.83 9.25 -16.66
N GLY A 285 6.27 9.32 -15.44
CA GLY A 285 7.06 9.46 -14.22
C GLY A 285 7.87 8.19 -13.94
N SER A 286 7.25 7.02 -14.11
CA SER A 286 7.93 5.74 -13.95
C SER A 286 9.02 5.52 -15.01
N LEU A 287 8.80 5.98 -16.25
CA LEU A 287 9.81 5.92 -17.31
C LEU A 287 11.01 6.83 -17.03
N LEU A 288 10.76 8.03 -16.52
CA LEU A 288 11.84 8.95 -16.10
C LEU A 288 12.63 8.36 -14.93
N GLU A 289 11.96 7.78 -13.94
CA GLU A 289 12.59 7.08 -12.82
C GLU A 289 13.45 5.91 -13.31
N LEU A 290 12.92 5.09 -14.23
CA LEU A 290 13.63 3.97 -14.84
C LEU A 290 14.83 4.43 -15.66
N ALA A 291 14.67 5.49 -16.47
CA ALA A 291 15.75 6.07 -17.26
C ALA A 291 16.84 6.63 -16.35
N PHE A 292 16.48 7.37 -15.30
CA PHE A 292 17.42 7.93 -14.34
C PHE A 292 18.23 6.83 -13.62
N LEU A 293 17.56 5.84 -13.05
CA LEU A 293 18.22 4.70 -12.38
C LEU A 293 19.09 3.92 -13.37
N GLY A 294 18.59 3.71 -14.60
CA GLY A 294 19.34 3.10 -15.69
C GLY A 294 20.61 3.88 -16.03
N THR A 295 20.54 5.21 -16.14
CA THR A 295 21.69 6.07 -16.39
C THR A 295 22.70 6.03 -15.25
N VAL A 296 22.26 6.11 -13.99
CA VAL A 296 23.15 6.01 -12.82
C VAL A 296 23.90 4.68 -12.82
N LEU A 297 23.19 3.57 -13.03
CA LEU A 297 23.80 2.24 -13.10
C LEU A 297 24.75 2.11 -14.30
N THR A 298 24.40 2.70 -15.45
CA THR A 298 25.26 2.75 -16.64
C THR A 298 26.58 3.44 -16.35
N VAL A 299 26.54 4.60 -15.69
CA VAL A 299 27.75 5.36 -15.32
C VAL A 299 28.61 4.55 -14.36
N VAL A 300 28.01 3.91 -13.35
CA VAL A 300 28.74 3.06 -12.40
C VAL A 300 29.42 1.88 -13.11
N LEU A 301 28.69 1.14 -13.95
CA LEU A 301 29.25 0.01 -14.71
C LEU A 301 30.31 0.46 -15.72
N PHE A 302 30.12 1.62 -16.33
CA PHE A 302 31.09 2.21 -17.24
C PHE A 302 32.40 2.50 -16.51
N ILE A 303 32.36 3.23 -15.40
CA ILE A 303 33.56 3.59 -14.62
C ILE A 303 34.24 2.33 -14.06
N ALA A 304 33.47 1.41 -13.48
CA ALA A 304 34.02 0.27 -12.76
C ALA A 304 34.65 -0.80 -13.66
N TYR A 305 34.11 -1.01 -14.87
CA TYR A 305 34.49 -2.17 -15.68
C TYR A 305 34.68 -1.88 -17.16
N PHE A 306 33.87 -0.99 -17.77
CA PHE A 306 33.91 -0.77 -19.22
C PHE A 306 34.78 0.41 -19.67
N HIS A 307 35.36 1.19 -18.75
CA HIS A 307 36.22 2.34 -19.04
C HIS A 307 37.43 1.95 -19.91
N ASN A 308 38.02 0.79 -19.64
CA ASN A 308 39.19 0.26 -20.37
C ASN A 308 38.90 -0.08 -21.84
N TRP A 309 37.62 -0.14 -22.25
CA TRP A 309 37.22 -0.38 -23.63
C TRP A 309 36.78 0.89 -24.36
N TRP A 310 36.87 2.06 -23.72
CA TRP A 310 36.63 3.34 -24.37
C TRP A 310 37.73 3.66 -25.39
N ARG A 311 37.33 4.10 -26.60
CA ARG A 311 38.27 4.44 -27.68
C ARG A 311 38.01 5.87 -28.17
N PRO A 312 38.82 6.87 -27.80
CA PRO A 312 38.48 8.29 -28.00
C PRO A 312 38.21 8.68 -29.46
N PHE A 313 38.85 8.00 -30.42
CA PHE A 313 38.71 8.31 -31.85
C PHE A 313 37.62 7.49 -32.58
N LEU A 314 36.89 6.61 -31.89
CA LEU A 314 35.83 5.78 -32.48
C LEU A 314 34.47 6.13 -31.87
N VAL A 315 33.91 7.27 -32.28
CA VAL A 315 32.64 7.79 -31.75
C VAL A 315 31.50 6.77 -31.88
N LEU A 316 31.33 6.15 -33.06
CA LEU A 316 30.26 5.17 -33.29
C LEU A 316 30.39 3.94 -32.39
N HIS A 317 31.62 3.51 -32.09
CA HIS A 317 31.91 2.40 -31.18
C HIS A 317 31.54 2.74 -29.74
N ASN A 318 31.96 3.92 -29.28
CA ASN A 318 31.66 4.39 -27.93
C ASN A 318 30.16 4.63 -27.74
N CYS A 319 29.47 5.18 -28.74
CA CYS A 319 28.01 5.30 -28.72
C CYS A 319 27.36 3.92 -28.62
N GLY A 320 27.82 2.93 -29.41
CA GLY A 320 27.33 1.55 -29.33
C GLY A 320 27.55 0.92 -27.96
N LEU A 321 28.72 1.13 -27.34
CA LEU A 321 29.05 0.66 -26.00
C LEU A 321 28.11 1.28 -24.95
N VAL A 322 27.98 2.60 -24.93
CA VAL A 322 27.13 3.32 -23.95
C VAL A 322 25.67 2.94 -24.10
N CYS A 323 25.14 2.89 -25.34
CA CYS A 323 23.76 2.46 -25.58
C CYS A 323 23.52 1.02 -25.11
N SER A 324 24.46 0.10 -25.35
CA SER A 324 24.33 -1.30 -24.92
C SER A 324 24.35 -1.44 -23.40
N LEU A 325 25.22 -0.68 -22.73
CA LEU A 325 25.27 -0.63 -21.26
C LEU A 325 24.00 -0.01 -20.67
N PHE A 326 23.47 1.04 -21.30
CA PHE A 326 22.23 1.67 -20.88
C PHE A 326 21.04 0.72 -20.98
N LEU A 327 20.86 0.05 -22.11
CA LEU A 327 19.78 -0.93 -22.28
C LEU A 327 19.89 -2.08 -21.27
N THR A 328 21.10 -2.56 -21.02
CA THR A 328 21.34 -3.62 -20.04
C THR A 328 21.05 -3.14 -18.61
N SER A 329 21.43 -1.91 -18.28
CA SER A 329 21.17 -1.30 -16.97
C SER A 329 19.67 -1.08 -16.74
N VAL A 330 18.96 -0.56 -17.74
CA VAL A 330 17.49 -0.42 -17.69
C VAL A 330 16.81 -1.77 -17.49
N PHE A 331 17.26 -2.81 -18.19
CA PHE A 331 16.74 -4.17 -18.01
C PHE A 331 16.95 -4.70 -16.59
N LEU A 332 18.15 -4.48 -16.02
CA LEU A 332 18.46 -4.91 -14.65
C LEU A 332 17.63 -4.15 -13.61
N VAL A 333 17.50 -2.83 -13.76
CA VAL A 333 16.67 -2.00 -12.87
C VAL A 333 15.22 -2.48 -12.92
N ASN A 334 14.71 -2.80 -14.13
CA ASN A 334 13.36 -3.33 -14.28
C ASN A 334 13.19 -4.71 -13.65
N MET A 335 14.19 -5.60 -13.78
CA MET A 335 14.17 -6.95 -13.18
C MET A 335 14.14 -6.93 -11.64
N VAL A 336 14.85 -5.99 -11.01
CA VAL A 336 14.74 -5.78 -9.55
C VAL A 336 13.34 -5.28 -9.16
N GLY A 337 12.72 -4.50 -10.04
CA GLY A 337 11.36 -4.00 -9.87
C GLY A 337 11.30 -2.69 -9.09
N ARG A 338 10.38 -1.81 -9.50
CA ARG A 338 10.22 -0.48 -8.94
C ARG A 338 9.91 -0.50 -7.44
N ALA A 339 9.10 -1.45 -6.96
CA ALA A 339 8.79 -1.60 -5.55
C ALA A 339 10.05 -1.76 -4.68
N HIS A 340 10.99 -2.62 -5.08
CA HIS A 340 12.25 -2.83 -4.34
C HIS A 340 13.13 -1.58 -4.35
N TRP A 341 13.21 -0.87 -5.47
CA TRP A 341 13.95 0.40 -5.54
C TRP A 341 13.33 1.47 -4.63
N LEU A 342 12.00 1.60 -4.61
CA LEU A 342 11.31 2.54 -3.74
C LEU A 342 11.51 2.21 -2.25
N ILE A 343 11.44 0.92 -1.88
CA ILE A 343 11.73 0.48 -0.51
C ILE A 343 13.19 0.77 -0.14
N THR A 344 14.13 0.49 -1.04
CA THR A 344 15.57 0.72 -0.82
C THR A 344 15.87 2.21 -0.68
N TYR A 345 15.29 3.03 -1.56
CA TYR A 345 15.38 4.49 -1.50
C TYR A 345 14.83 5.01 -0.17
N HIS A 346 13.67 4.51 0.26
CA HIS A 346 13.10 4.84 1.56
C HIS A 346 14.03 4.44 2.72
N ARG A 347 14.61 3.24 2.70
CA ARG A 347 15.52 2.78 3.77
C ARG A 347 16.78 3.63 3.85
N LEU A 348 17.36 3.99 2.70
CA LEU A 348 18.61 4.75 2.62
C LEU A 348 18.43 6.23 3.02
N LEU A 349 17.42 6.89 2.46
CA LEU A 349 17.25 8.33 2.65
C LEU A 349 16.27 8.68 3.78
N LYS A 350 15.62 7.67 4.37
CA LYS A 350 14.47 7.82 5.29
C LYS A 350 13.38 8.74 4.68
N TYR A 351 13.38 8.84 3.35
CA TYR A 351 12.51 9.74 2.60
C TYR A 351 11.21 9.01 2.34
N GLN A 352 10.12 9.55 2.85
CA GLN A 352 8.78 9.05 2.60
C GLN A 352 8.12 10.05 1.67
N SER A 353 7.86 9.64 0.44
CA SER A 353 7.24 10.52 -0.54
C SER A 353 5.73 10.39 -0.43
N ILE A 354 5.05 11.52 -0.21
CA ILE A 354 3.65 11.61 -0.59
C ILE A 354 3.63 12.11 -2.02
N THR A 355 3.02 11.35 -2.90
CA THR A 355 2.94 11.70 -4.32
C THR A 355 1.50 11.81 -4.73
N VAL A 356 1.19 12.71 -5.67
CA VAL A 356 -0.13 12.76 -6.28
C VAL A 356 -0.35 11.43 -7.01
N ALA A 357 -1.41 10.71 -6.65
CA ALA A 357 -1.83 9.52 -7.36
C ALA A 357 -2.36 9.96 -8.74
N LYS A 358 -1.94 9.26 -9.79
CA LYS A 358 -2.45 9.49 -11.14
C LYS A 358 -3.68 8.63 -11.37
N ASP A 359 -4.51 9.09 -12.29
CA ASP A 359 -5.80 8.47 -12.61
C ASP A 359 -5.64 7.31 -13.61
N PRO A 360 -6.47 6.24 -13.51
CA PRO A 360 -7.48 5.99 -12.47
C PRO A 360 -6.87 5.47 -11.16
N LEU A 361 -7.62 5.62 -10.07
CA LEU A 361 -7.24 5.09 -8.77
C LEU A 361 -7.01 3.58 -8.80
N ALA A 362 -5.99 3.17 -8.05
CA ALA A 362 -5.69 1.79 -7.70
C ALA A 362 -6.94 1.01 -7.28
N SER A 363 -7.08 -0.26 -7.65
CA SER A 363 -8.25 -1.05 -7.22
C SER A 363 -8.33 -1.16 -5.70
N SER A 364 -7.16 -1.19 -5.06
CA SER A 364 -6.94 -1.14 -3.60
C SER A 364 -7.34 0.17 -2.93
N THR A 365 -7.70 1.20 -3.71
CA THR A 365 -8.19 2.46 -3.15
C THR A 365 -9.48 2.20 -2.38
N GLY A 366 -9.41 2.44 -1.07
CA GLY A 366 -10.50 2.17 -0.14
C GLY A 366 -10.28 0.97 0.78
N ALA A 367 -9.17 0.24 0.62
CA ALA A 367 -8.76 -0.80 1.56
C ALA A 367 -8.00 -0.19 2.77
N ALA A 368 -7.14 0.80 2.51
CA ALA A 368 -6.61 1.70 3.54
C ALA A 368 -6.50 3.14 3.01
N MET A 369 -7.28 4.06 3.56
CA MET A 369 -7.31 5.46 3.12
C MET A 369 -7.47 6.45 4.27
N LEU A 370 -6.86 7.62 4.12
CA LEU A 370 -6.98 8.77 5.01
C LEU A 370 -7.75 9.88 4.29
N VAL A 371 -8.77 10.42 4.95
CA VAL A 371 -9.61 11.53 4.46
C VAL A 371 -9.92 12.48 5.63
N SER A 372 -10.30 13.72 5.35
CA SER A 372 -10.88 14.57 6.40
C SER A 372 -12.26 14.04 6.81
N THR A 373 -12.72 14.32 8.02
CA THR A 373 -14.05 13.86 8.46
C THR A 373 -15.19 14.41 7.61
N GLN A 374 -15.05 15.63 7.07
CA GLN A 374 -16.02 16.20 6.14
C GLN A 374 -16.07 15.40 4.83
N VAL A 375 -14.91 15.16 4.19
CA VAL A 375 -14.85 14.38 2.94
C VAL A 375 -15.35 12.95 3.17
N ALA A 376 -15.07 12.35 4.33
CA ALA A 376 -15.60 11.02 4.68
C ALA A 376 -17.13 11.00 4.65
N ARG A 377 -17.80 11.97 5.27
CA ARG A 377 -19.27 12.04 5.29
C ARG A 377 -19.84 12.25 3.90
N ASP A 378 -19.28 13.18 3.15
CA ASP A 378 -19.80 13.54 1.83
C ASP A 378 -19.59 12.38 0.84
N LEU A 379 -18.43 11.73 0.89
CA LEU A 379 -18.16 10.50 0.13
C LEU A 379 -19.10 9.36 0.56
N GLY A 380 -19.29 9.15 1.86
CA GLY A 380 -20.22 8.15 2.37
C GLY A 380 -21.66 8.41 1.94
N ALA A 381 -22.12 9.67 1.99
CA ALA A 381 -23.44 10.08 1.52
C ALA A 381 -23.59 9.84 0.01
N PHE A 382 -22.58 10.20 -0.79
CA PHE A 382 -22.53 9.92 -2.22
C PHE A 382 -22.63 8.42 -2.52
N LEU A 383 -21.82 7.59 -1.89
CA LEU A 383 -21.87 6.13 -2.08
C LEU A 383 -23.22 5.54 -1.65
N ASN A 384 -23.86 6.12 -0.65
CA ASN A 384 -25.19 5.70 -0.19
C ASN A 384 -26.33 6.10 -1.16
N THR A 385 -26.09 6.96 -2.15
CA THR A 385 -27.12 7.31 -3.16
C THR A 385 -27.38 6.19 -4.15
N PHE A 386 -26.43 5.27 -4.34
CA PHE A 386 -26.56 4.17 -5.28
C PHE A 386 -27.46 3.06 -4.74
N SER A 387 -28.25 2.47 -5.62
CA SER A 387 -29.00 1.24 -5.35
C SER A 387 -28.20 0.00 -5.78
N CYS A 388 -28.44 -1.16 -5.15
CA CYS A 388 -27.76 -2.40 -5.57
C CYS A 388 -28.05 -2.76 -7.02
N THR A 389 -29.27 -2.51 -7.51
CA THR A 389 -29.63 -2.78 -8.91
C THR A 389 -28.83 -1.93 -9.89
N GLU A 390 -28.49 -0.69 -9.54
CA GLU A 390 -27.62 0.17 -10.34
C GLU A 390 -26.15 -0.27 -10.29
N ILE A 391 -25.67 -0.70 -9.12
CA ILE A 391 -24.31 -1.21 -8.95
C ILE A 391 -24.13 -2.49 -9.77
N ASP A 392 -25.09 -3.42 -9.66
CA ASP A 392 -25.04 -4.73 -10.30
C ASP A 392 -25.19 -4.64 -11.83
N ARG A 393 -25.95 -3.67 -12.34
CA ARG A 393 -26.08 -3.43 -13.79
C ARG A 393 -24.82 -2.83 -14.42
N ARG A 394 -23.93 -2.25 -13.62
CA ARG A 394 -22.68 -1.68 -14.12
C ARG A 394 -21.61 -2.76 -14.08
N ASP A 395 -21.45 -3.48 -15.19
CA ASP A 395 -20.54 -4.63 -15.39
C ASP A 395 -19.06 -4.45 -14.95
N ARG A 396 -18.63 -3.27 -14.49
CA ARG A 396 -17.22 -2.97 -14.12
C ARG A 396 -17.04 -1.98 -12.97
N VAL A 397 -18.09 -1.59 -12.24
CA VAL A 397 -17.92 -0.62 -11.16
C VAL A 397 -17.32 -1.28 -9.93
N ASN A 398 -16.12 -0.83 -9.57
CA ASN A 398 -15.51 -1.15 -8.29
C ASN A 398 -15.56 0.05 -7.33
N LYS A 399 -15.39 -0.22 -6.04
CA LYS A 399 -15.30 0.77 -4.96
C LYS A 399 -14.36 1.94 -5.30
N ALA A 400 -13.16 1.63 -5.78
CA ALA A 400 -12.14 2.61 -6.13
C ALA A 400 -12.59 3.59 -7.24
N GLN A 401 -13.31 3.11 -8.25
CA GLN A 401 -13.83 3.95 -9.34
C GLN A 401 -14.91 4.91 -8.85
N LEU A 402 -15.82 4.48 -7.96
CA LEU A 402 -16.83 5.38 -7.38
C LEU A 402 -16.19 6.44 -6.50
N ILE A 403 -15.20 6.05 -5.69
CA ILE A 403 -14.41 7.00 -4.89
C ILE A 403 -13.71 8.01 -5.82
N TYR A 404 -13.06 7.53 -6.88
CA TYR A 404 -12.42 8.39 -7.87
C TYR A 404 -13.42 9.33 -8.56
N GLN A 405 -14.60 8.84 -8.93
CA GLN A 405 -15.67 9.63 -9.55
C GLN A 405 -16.11 10.77 -8.63
N TYR A 406 -16.29 10.49 -7.34
CA TYR A 406 -16.61 11.51 -6.34
C TYR A 406 -15.49 12.56 -6.23
N LEU A 407 -14.23 12.11 -6.06
CA LEU A 407 -13.09 13.00 -5.86
C LEU A 407 -12.83 13.89 -7.09
N SER A 408 -12.88 13.31 -8.29
CA SER A 408 -12.71 14.04 -9.55
C SER A 408 -13.82 15.06 -9.80
N SER A 409 -15.08 14.69 -9.60
CA SER A 409 -16.22 15.63 -9.75
C SER A 409 -16.16 16.80 -8.76
N HIS A 410 -15.58 16.58 -7.58
CA HIS A 410 -15.39 17.61 -6.55
C HIS A 410 -14.00 18.25 -6.61
N ASN A 411 -13.21 17.98 -7.67
CA ASN A 411 -11.94 18.64 -7.90
C ASN A 411 -10.90 18.39 -6.78
N LEU A 412 -11.04 17.27 -6.07
CA LEU A 412 -10.26 16.86 -4.91
C LEU A 412 -9.09 15.96 -5.34
N PRO A 413 -7.82 16.38 -5.13
CA PRO A 413 -6.66 15.59 -5.54
C PRO A 413 -6.49 14.35 -4.66
N VAL A 414 -6.03 13.27 -5.27
CA VAL A 414 -5.71 12.02 -4.57
C VAL A 414 -4.22 11.86 -4.44
N TRP A 415 -3.77 11.53 -3.24
CA TRP A 415 -2.36 11.36 -2.91
C TRP A 415 -2.13 9.92 -2.47
N ARG A 416 -0.89 9.45 -2.53
CA ARG A 416 -0.49 8.11 -2.06
C ARG A 416 0.80 8.18 -1.26
N THR A 417 0.91 7.32 -0.25
CA THR A 417 2.11 7.19 0.57
C THR A 417 3.04 6.12 0.01
N LEU A 418 4.33 6.44 -0.14
CA LEU A 418 5.37 5.47 -0.47
C LEU A 418 6.53 5.57 0.53
N PRO A 419 6.84 4.52 1.31
CA PRO A 419 6.15 3.21 1.35
C PRO A 419 4.77 3.27 2.01
N SER A 420 4.00 2.19 1.82
CA SER A 420 2.69 1.97 2.46
C SER A 420 2.79 2.04 3.99
N LEU A 421 1.78 2.64 4.62
CA LEU A 421 1.66 2.68 6.09
C LEU A 421 0.93 1.46 6.67
N PHE A 422 0.26 0.71 5.80
CA PHE A 422 -0.42 -0.53 6.14
C PHE A 422 0.01 -1.63 5.17
N LYS A 423 0.12 -2.85 5.71
CA LYS A 423 0.36 -4.07 4.95
C LYS A 423 -0.92 -4.89 4.90
N HIS A 424 -1.32 -5.22 3.69
CA HIS A 424 -2.41 -6.15 3.41
C HIS A 424 -1.98 -7.59 3.75
N ARG A 425 -2.87 -8.35 4.39
CA ARG A 425 -2.61 -9.75 4.78
C ARG A 425 -3.67 -10.75 4.34
N GLY A 426 -4.85 -10.31 3.88
CA GLY A 426 -5.94 -11.20 3.50
C GLY A 426 -5.55 -12.13 2.34
N LEU A 427 -5.78 -13.43 2.50
CA LEU A 427 -5.47 -14.45 1.48
C LEU A 427 -6.46 -14.39 0.31
N TYR A 428 -7.74 -14.13 0.58
CA TYR A 428 -8.81 -14.11 -0.42
C TYR A 428 -9.44 -12.73 -0.65
N SER A 429 -8.76 -11.64 -0.27
CA SER A 429 -9.26 -10.31 -0.58
C SER A 429 -9.42 -10.13 -2.09
N PHE A 430 -10.32 -9.22 -2.51
CA PHE A 430 -10.46 -8.82 -3.92
C PHE A 430 -9.14 -8.35 -4.57
N TYR A 431 -8.09 -8.16 -3.77
CA TYR A 431 -6.73 -7.79 -4.14
C TYR A 431 -5.78 -9.00 -4.27
N THR A 432 -6.31 -10.21 -4.53
CA THR A 432 -5.62 -11.52 -4.72
C THR A 432 -4.24 -11.54 -5.41
N LYS A 433 -3.85 -10.48 -6.13
CA LYS A 433 -2.50 -10.35 -6.73
C LYS A 433 -1.43 -9.86 -5.75
N ASP A 434 -1.79 -9.51 -4.52
CA ASP A 434 -0.92 -8.78 -3.59
C ASP A 434 -0.42 -9.59 -2.40
N VAL A 435 -0.94 -10.80 -2.20
CA VAL A 435 -0.26 -11.78 -1.35
C VAL A 435 0.80 -12.46 -2.20
N ASN A 436 2.02 -11.98 -2.02
CA ASN A 436 3.16 -12.73 -2.49
C ASN A 436 3.28 -14.01 -1.64
N PRO A 437 3.15 -15.23 -2.19
CA PRO A 437 3.33 -16.45 -1.41
C PRO A 437 4.73 -16.53 -0.76
N TYR A 438 5.70 -15.75 -1.24
CA TYR A 438 7.05 -15.61 -0.66
C TYR A 438 7.14 -14.64 0.54
N ASP A 439 6.10 -13.83 0.85
CA ASP A 439 6.08 -12.89 1.99
C ASP A 439 5.77 -13.55 3.36
N VAL A 440 5.70 -14.89 3.36
CA VAL A 440 5.48 -15.76 4.53
C VAL A 440 6.79 -16.47 4.96
N GLU A 441 7.91 -16.12 4.32
CA GLU A 441 9.27 -16.34 4.84
C GLU A 441 9.80 -15.08 5.52
#